data_AF-A0A2N3AIS3-F1
#
_entry.id   AF-A0A2N3AIS3-F1
#
_cell.length_a   1.000
_cell.length_b   1.000
_cell.length_c   1.000
_cell.angle_alpha   90.00
_cell.angle_beta   90.00
_cell.angle_gamma   90.00
#
_symmetry.space_group_name_H-M   'P 1'
#
loop_
_entity.id
_entity.type
_entity.pdbx_description
1 polymer ?
#
loop_
_entity_poly.entity_id
_entity_poly.type
_entity_poly.pdbx_seq_one_letter_code
_entity_poly.pdbx_strand_id
1 'polypeptide(L)'
;MKKPKLKVELRNNTGKESNKKFRREGMVPGVLYSPHDKENLILKVMTIDLSKLLSAKSHGLIDLEIDDGKKKVSRLAIIKDVQYNWLKK
;
A
#
# COMPACT_ATOMS: atom_id res chain seq x y z
N MET A 1 -18.76 -6.50 -11.49
CA MET A 1 -17.28 -6.41 -11.48
C MET A 1 -16.80 -6.43 -10.03
N LYS A 2 -15.97 -7.40 -9.63
CA LYS A 2 -15.48 -7.54 -8.25
C LYS A 2 -14.23 -6.66 -8.09
N LYS A 3 -14.32 -5.61 -7.27
CA LYS A 3 -13.16 -4.76 -6.96
C LYS A 3 -12.17 -5.57 -6.13
N PRO A 4 -10.88 -5.60 -6.48
CA PRO A 4 -9.90 -6.28 -5.66
C PRO A 4 -9.75 -5.51 -4.34
N LYS A 5 -9.62 -6.26 -3.25
CA LYS A 5 -9.41 -5.74 -1.90
C LYS A 5 -7.96 -5.82 -1.54
N LEU A 6 -7.41 -4.76 -0.96
CA LEU A 6 -6.03 -4.70 -0.49
C LEU A 6 -6.01 -4.23 0.97
N LYS A 7 -5.46 -5.06 1.85
CA LYS A 7 -5.27 -4.72 3.25
C LYS A 7 -3.95 -3.97 3.42
N VAL A 8 -4.00 -2.85 4.12
CA VAL A 8 -2.85 -2.01 4.40
C VAL A 8 -2.88 -1.54 5.84
N GLU A 9 -1.71 -1.28 6.40
CA GLU A 9 -1.57 -0.78 7.76
C GLU A 9 -0.93 0.61 7.73
N LEU A 10 -1.28 1.47 8.69
CA LEU A 10 -0.57 2.74 8.86
C LEU A 10 0.86 2.51 9.37
N ARG A 11 1.76 3.40 8.97
CA ARG A 11 3.15 3.41 9.42
C ARG A 11 3.34 4.41 10.55
N ASN A 12 3.95 3.96 11.64
CA ASN A 12 4.29 4.82 12.77
C ASN A 12 5.56 5.63 12.54
N ASN A 13 6.48 5.12 11.70
CA ASN A 13 7.80 5.70 11.48
C ASN A 13 8.09 5.88 10.00
N THR A 14 8.77 6.98 9.69
CA THR A 14 9.34 7.30 8.38
C THR A 14 10.86 7.33 8.49
N GLY A 15 11.57 7.01 7.40
CA GLY A 15 13.04 7.06 7.37
C GLY A 15 13.70 5.82 6.78
N LYS A 16 15.01 5.93 6.55
CA LYS A 16 15.81 4.91 5.84
C LYS A 16 15.82 3.56 6.56
N GLU A 17 16.11 3.56 7.86
CA GLU A 17 16.22 2.31 8.63
C GLU A 17 14.88 1.64 8.84
N SER A 18 13.85 2.40 9.19
CA SER A 18 12.48 1.87 9.35
C SER A 18 11.97 1.26 8.04
N ASN A 19 12.14 1.93 6.90
CA ASN A 19 11.76 1.39 5.60
C ASN A 19 12.59 0.16 5.20
N LYS A 20 13.87 0.09 5.59
CA LYS A 20 14.70 -1.10 5.37
C LYS A 20 14.20 -2.29 6.21
N LYS A 21 13.79 -2.04 7.46
CA LYS A 21 13.20 -3.06 8.34
C LYS A 21 11.88 -3.59 7.77
N PHE A 22 10.96 -2.71 7.36
CA PHE A 22 9.70 -3.12 6.73
C PHE A 22 9.92 -4.02 5.52
N ARG A 23 10.84 -3.65 4.61
CA ARG A 23 11.16 -4.48 3.43
C ARG A 23 11.74 -5.85 3.80
N ARG A 24 12.50 -5.95 4.89
CA ARG A 24 13.00 -7.24 5.40
C ARG A 24 11.90 -8.10 6.01
N GLU A 25 10.89 -7.48 6.60
CA GLU A 25 9.70 -8.13 7.16
C GLU A 25 8.64 -8.48 6.09
N GLY A 26 8.96 -8.31 4.80
CA GLY A 26 8.03 -8.61 3.71
C GLY A 26 6.95 -7.54 3.50
N MET A 27 7.14 -6.33 4.06
CA MET A 27 6.25 -5.19 3.90
C MET A 27 6.84 -4.16 2.93
N VAL A 28 6.01 -3.57 2.08
CA VAL A 28 6.37 -2.48 1.17
C VAL A 28 5.78 -1.16 1.69
N PRO A 29 6.58 -0.10 1.86
CA PRO A 29 6.04 1.22 2.15
C PRO A 29 5.36 1.82 0.90
N GLY A 30 4.13 2.32 1.04
CA GLY A 30 3.38 3.07 0.03
C GLY A 30 2.65 4.30 0.59
N VAL A 31 2.30 5.26 -0.25
CA VAL A 31 1.64 6.50 0.18
C VAL A 31 0.27 6.60 -0.48
N LEU A 32 -0.75 6.92 0.29
CA LEU A 32 -2.07 7.30 -0.22
C LEU A 32 -2.22 8.81 -0.08
N TYR A 33 -2.49 9.45 -1.20
CA TYR A 33 -2.71 10.88 -1.30
C TYR A 33 -3.99 11.16 -2.09
N SER A 34 -4.65 12.26 -1.76
CA SER A 34 -5.87 12.71 -2.44
C SER A 34 -5.90 14.23 -2.47
N PRO A 35 -6.39 14.86 -3.55
CA PRO A 35 -6.59 16.30 -3.58
C PRO A 35 -7.56 16.81 -2.49
N HIS A 36 -8.42 15.93 -1.98
CA HIS A 36 -9.43 16.26 -0.98
C HIS A 36 -8.98 16.01 0.46
N ASP A 37 -7.88 15.29 0.66
CA ASP A 37 -7.35 15.03 2.00
C ASP A 37 -6.36 16.13 2.40
N LYS A 38 -6.44 16.58 3.65
CA LYS A 38 -5.48 17.56 4.19
C LYS A 38 -4.06 16.98 4.33
N GLU A 39 -3.95 15.67 4.55
CA GLU A 39 -2.70 14.99 4.83
C GLU A 39 -2.57 13.66 4.06
N ASN A 40 -1.34 13.32 3.71
CA ASN A 40 -1.03 12.06 3.04
C ASN A 40 -0.91 10.94 4.06
N LEU A 41 -1.59 9.83 3.80
CA LEU A 41 -1.51 8.64 4.65
C LEU A 41 -0.30 7.80 4.25
N ILE A 42 0.57 7.54 5.22
CA ILE A 42 1.74 6.68 5.07
C ILE A 42 1.36 5.23 5.41
N LEU A 43 1.35 4.38 4.39
CA LEU A 43 0.84 3.01 4.48
C LEU A 43 1.94 1.99 4.28
N LYS A 44 1.87 0.85 4.94
CA LYS A 44 2.67 -0.34 4.60
C LYS A 44 1.72 -1.44 4.15
N VAL A 45 2.15 -2.19 3.15
CA VAL A 45 1.38 -3.28 2.54
C VAL A 45 2.21 -4.53 2.50
N MET A 46 1.60 -5.70 2.68
CA MET A 46 2.31 -6.96 2.54
C MET A 46 2.70 -7.18 1.06
N THR A 47 3.98 -7.47 0.81
CA THR A 47 4.54 -7.60 -0.55
C THR A 47 3.79 -8.66 -1.37
N ILE A 48 3.41 -9.76 -0.73
CA ILE A 48 2.70 -10.87 -1.36
C ILE A 48 1.33 -10.43 -1.88
N ASP A 49 0.59 -9.64 -1.09
CA ASP A 49 -0.74 -9.17 -1.47
C ASP A 49 -0.66 -8.11 -2.58
N LEU A 50 0.33 -7.21 -2.49
CA LEU A 50 0.60 -6.24 -3.54
C LEU A 50 1.00 -6.94 -4.85
N SER A 51 1.86 -7.95 -4.80
CA SER A 51 2.28 -8.71 -5.99
C SER A 51 1.12 -9.45 -6.65
N LYS A 52 0.25 -10.08 -5.86
CA LYS A 52 -0.98 -10.71 -6.37
C LYS A 52 -1.89 -9.70 -7.07
N LEU A 53 -2.06 -8.53 -6.46
CA LEU A 53 -2.88 -7.46 -7.02
C LEU A 53 -2.32 -6.94 -8.35
N LEU A 54 -1.01 -6.71 -8.43
CA LEU A 54 -0.34 -6.22 -9.64
C LEU A 54 -0.28 -7.27 -10.76
N SER A 55 -0.20 -8.55 -10.40
CA SER A 55 -0.18 -9.66 -11.36
C SER A 55 -1.55 -9.94 -11.95
N ALA A 56 -2.62 -9.65 -11.20
CA ALA A 56 -3.94 -9.57 -11.78
C ALA A 56 -3.95 -8.37 -12.75
N LYS A 57 -4.19 -8.60 -14.04
CA LYS A 57 -4.30 -7.55 -15.09
C LYS A 57 -5.49 -6.57 -14.88
N SER A 58 -5.91 -6.36 -13.65
CA SER A 58 -7.00 -5.51 -13.22
C SER A 58 -6.47 -4.10 -12.98
N HIS A 59 -6.33 -3.32 -14.05
CA HIS A 59 -6.14 -1.88 -13.94
C HIS A 59 -7.49 -1.25 -13.57
N GLY A 60 -7.66 -0.83 -12.31
CA GLY A 60 -8.94 -0.28 -11.87
C GLY A 60 -8.97 0.18 -10.42
N LEU A 61 -10.18 0.50 -9.96
CA LEU A 61 -10.48 0.89 -8.58
C LEU A 61 -10.26 -0.29 -7.63
N ILE A 62 -9.45 -0.06 -6.61
CA ILE A 62 -9.12 -1.00 -5.54
C ILE A 62 -9.80 -0.52 -4.25
N ASP A 63 -10.29 -1.47 -3.48
CA ASP A 63 -10.81 -1.21 -2.13
C ASP A 63 -9.68 -1.41 -1.12
N LEU A 64 -9.16 -0.31 -0.58
CA LEU A 64 -8.10 -0.28 0.43
C LEU A 64 -8.71 -0.37 1.83
N GLU A 65 -8.48 -1.48 2.50
CA GLU A 65 -8.82 -1.66 3.91
C GLU A 65 -7.62 -1.20 4.76
N ILE A 66 -7.71 0.01 5.30
CA ILE A 66 -6.67 0.65 6.12
C ILE A 66 -6.89 0.29 7.58
N ASP A 67 -5.90 -0.36 8.19
CA ASP A 67 -5.86 -0.65 9.62
C ASP A 67 -4.96 0.36 10.36
N ASP A 68 -5.56 1.15 11.24
CA ASP A 68 -4.89 2.11 12.13
C ASP A 68 -4.58 1.50 13.51
N GLY A 69 -4.72 0.17 13.67
CA GLY A 69 -4.60 -0.54 14.95
C GLY A 69 -5.78 -0.33 15.90
N LYS A 70 -6.59 0.72 15.70
CA LYS A 70 -7.83 1.01 16.45
C LYS A 70 -9.08 0.94 15.60
N LYS A 71 -8.98 1.31 14.33
CA LYS A 71 -10.11 1.39 13.39
C LYS A 71 -9.71 0.86 12.03
N LYS A 72 -10.63 0.15 11.39
CA LYS A 72 -10.51 -0.27 9.99
C LYS A 72 -11.35 0.65 9.14
N VAL A 73 -10.72 1.33 8.19
CA VAL A 73 -11.39 2.26 7.27
C VAL A 73 -11.20 1.74 5.85
N SER A 74 -12.29 1.57 5.11
CA SER A 74 -12.25 1.24 3.69
C SER A 74 -12.21 2.51 2.85
N ARG A 75 -11.25 2.63 1.93
CA ARG A 75 -11.16 3.72 0.96
C ARG A 75 -10.99 3.16 -0.44
N LEU A 76 -11.66 3.79 -1.39
CA LEU A 76 -11.51 3.46 -2.80
C LEU A 76 -10.29 4.23 -3.35
N ALA A 77 -9.34 3.54 -3.98
CA ALA A 77 -8.19 4.19 -4.62
C ALA A 77 -7.74 3.53 -5.92
N ILE A 78 -6.79 4.16 -6.59
CA ILE A 78 -6.15 3.67 -7.82
C ILE A 78 -4.65 3.64 -7.58
N ILE A 79 -3.98 2.59 -8.08
CA ILE A 79 -2.52 2.57 -8.12
C ILE A 79 -2.06 3.56 -9.17
N LYS A 80 -1.43 4.66 -8.73
CA LYS A 80 -0.86 5.67 -9.64
C LYS A 80 0.50 5.24 -10.18
N ASP A 81 1.36 4.76 -9.29
CA ASP A 81 2.76 4.45 -9.60
C ASP A 81 3.26 3.29 -8.72
N VAL A 82 4.20 2.51 -9.26
CA VAL A 82 4.84 1.38 -8.58
C VAL A 82 6.34 1.41 -8.86
N GLN A 83 7.14 1.47 -7.80
CA GLN A 83 8.59 1.47 -7.90
C GLN A 83 9.15 0.06 -7.83
N TYR A 84 9.98 -0.30 -8.82
CA TYR A 84 10.66 -1.58 -8.90
C TYR A 84 12.15 -1.44 -8.61
N ASN A 85 12.75 -2.46 -8.00
CA ASN A 85 14.19 -2.55 -7.89
C ASN A 85 14.73 -3.31 -9.11
N TRP A 86 15.37 -2.61 -10.04
CA TRP A 86 15.87 -3.21 -11.29
C TRP A 86 16.97 -4.26 -11.06
N LEU A 87 17.73 -4.16 -9.97
CA LEU A 87 18.86 -5.05 -9.68
C LEU A 87 18.45 -6.34 -8.97
N LYS A 88 17.23 -6.39 -8.40
CA LYS A 88 16.69 -7.58 -7.76
C LYS A 88 15.57 -8.12 -8.64
N LYS A 89 15.93 -9.09 -9.48
CA LYS A 89 14.99 -9.88 -10.26
C LYS A 89 14.38 -10.98 -9.40
#